data_AF-A0A927G9W3-F1
#
_entry.id   AF-A0A927G9W3-F1
#
_cell.length_a   1.000
_cell.length_b   1.000
_cell.length_c   1.000
_cell.angle_alpha   90.00
_cell.angle_beta   90.00
_cell.angle_gamma   90.00
#
_symmetry.space_group_name_H-M   'P 1'
#
loop_
_entity.id
_entity.type
_entity.pdbx_description
1 polymer ?
#
loop_
_entity_poly.entity_id
_entity_poly.type
_entity_poly.pdbx_seq_one_letter_code
_entity_poly.pdbx_strand_id
1 'polypeptide(L)'
;MPRNVTANLLIVREWDIKGFPDYFFGADKQLYRYDARGSIRKNKRIVVRYTQGYSLKGRFYSLSQLRPLLFRHEPTTDHPAGF
;
A
#
# COMPACT_ATOMS: atom_id res chain seq x y z
N MET A 1 15.01 17.16 -27.17
CA MET A 1 15.07 15.77 -26.66
C MET A 1 14.68 15.77 -25.18
N PRO A 2 13.53 15.23 -24.76
CA PRO A 2 13.21 15.10 -23.34
C PRO A 2 14.12 14.05 -22.68
N ARG A 3 14.74 14.39 -21.55
CA ARG A 3 15.44 13.42 -20.69
C ARG A 3 14.46 12.85 -19.67
N ASN A 4 14.27 11.53 -19.67
CA ASN A 4 13.48 10.86 -18.64
C ASN A 4 14.31 10.80 -17.34
N VAL A 5 13.96 11.64 -16.37
CA VAL A 5 14.55 11.59 -15.02
C VAL A 5 13.86 10.48 -14.22
N THR A 6 14.58 9.41 -13.90
CA THR A 6 14.06 8.33 -13.05
C THR A 6 14.38 8.62 -11.59
N ALA A 7 13.39 9.14 -10.86
CA ALA A 7 13.50 9.33 -9.43
C ALA A 7 13.11 8.05 -8.67
N ASN A 8 14.03 7.48 -7.89
CA ASN A 8 13.72 6.39 -6.98
C ASN A 8 12.92 6.93 -5.78
N LEU A 9 11.59 6.83 -5.83
CA LEU A 9 10.76 7.09 -4.66
C LEU A 9 10.95 5.99 -3.62
N LEU A 10 11.41 6.37 -2.43
CA LEU A 10 11.45 5.50 -1.26
C LEU A 10 10.03 5.35 -0.71
N ILE A 11 9.45 4.16 -0.86
CA ILE A 11 8.09 3.84 -0.41
C ILE A 11 8.17 3.26 1.01
N VAL A 12 7.83 4.08 2.01
CA VAL A 12 7.70 3.62 3.40
C VAL A 12 6.33 2.96 3.59
N ARG A 13 6.31 1.67 3.90
CA ARG A 13 5.13 0.90 4.33
C ARG A 13 4.73 1.34 5.74
N GLU A 14 3.56 1.96 5.89
CA GLU A 14 3.12 2.51 7.18
C GLU A 14 1.82 1.87 7.71
N TRP A 15 0.91 1.46 6.83
CA TRP A 15 -0.35 0.83 7.23
C TRP A 15 -0.64 -0.42 6.41
N ASP A 16 -0.87 -1.53 7.11
CA ASP A 16 -1.29 -2.79 6.51
C ASP A 16 -2.81 -2.94 6.54
N ILE A 17 -3.32 -3.85 5.71
CA ILE A 17 -4.76 -4.08 5.55
C ILE A 17 -5.11 -5.50 5.97
N LYS A 18 -5.94 -5.64 7.02
CA LYS A 18 -6.35 -6.94 7.55
C LYS A 18 -7.07 -7.77 6.47
N GLY A 19 -6.57 -8.98 6.23
CA GLY A 19 -7.06 -9.89 5.18
C GLY A 19 -6.42 -9.69 3.79
N PHE A 20 -5.55 -8.69 3.62
CA PHE A 20 -4.88 -8.39 2.35
C PHE A 20 -3.36 -8.17 2.55
N PRO A 21 -2.59 -9.21 2.90
CA PRO A 21 -1.16 -9.09 3.24
C PRO A 21 -0.30 -8.55 2.10
N ASP A 22 -0.75 -8.74 0.86
CA ASP A 22 -0.09 -8.27 -0.36
C ASP A 22 -0.24 -6.74 -0.56
N TYR A 23 -1.06 -6.07 0.26
CA TYR A 23 -1.49 -4.67 0.09
C TYR A 23 -1.22 -3.82 1.33
N PHE A 24 -0.70 -2.62 1.13
CA PHE A 24 -0.37 -1.68 2.20
C PHE A 24 -0.51 -0.23 1.73
N PHE A 25 -0.82 0.69 2.64
CA PHE A 25 -0.70 2.12 2.38
C PHE A 25 0.69 2.62 2.76
N GLY A 26 1.26 3.44 1.88
CA GLY A 26 2.47 4.18 2.17
C GLY A 26 2.21 5.44 3.00
N ALA A 27 3.27 6.05 3.53
CA ALA A 27 3.21 7.34 4.24
C ALA A 27 2.62 8.49 3.39
N ASP A 28 2.67 8.36 2.06
CA ASP A 28 2.02 9.26 1.09
C ASP A 28 0.49 9.07 1.00
N LYS A 29 -0.09 8.17 1.81
CA LYS A 29 -1.51 7.81 1.86
C LYS A 29 -2.03 7.18 0.56
N GLN A 30 -1.12 6.57 -0.23
CA GLN A 30 -1.47 5.83 -1.44
C GLN A 30 -1.35 4.32 -1.22
N LEU A 31 -2.22 3.56 -1.89
CA LEU A 31 -2.23 2.12 -1.81
C LEU A 31 -1.16 1.53 -2.74
N TYR A 32 -0.35 0.64 -2.20
CA TYR A 32 0.62 -0.16 -2.91
C TYR A 32 0.27 -1.64 -2.76
N ARG A 33 0.82 -2.46 -3.65
CA ARG A 33 0.78 -3.91 -3.53
C ARG A 33 2.09 -4.54 -3.96
N TYR A 34 2.41 -5.70 -3.41
CA TYR A 34 3.45 -6.57 -3.97
C TYR A 34 2.91 -7.30 -5.21
N ASP A 35 3.79 -7.42 -6.20
CA ASP A 35 3.61 -8.28 -7.35
C ASP A 35 4.12 -9.70 -7.04
N ALA A 36 3.75 -10.72 -7.83
CA ALA A 36 4.24 -12.10 -7.62
C ALA A 36 5.78 -12.23 -7.63
N ARG A 37 6.48 -11.23 -8.19
CA ARG A 37 7.95 -11.12 -8.23
C ARG A 37 8.54 -10.25 -7.10
N GLY A 38 7.75 -9.91 -6.08
CA GLY A 38 8.13 -9.02 -4.98
C GLY A 38 8.23 -7.52 -5.33
N SER A 39 8.03 -7.14 -6.60
CA SER A 39 8.08 -5.74 -7.02
C SER A 39 6.89 -4.94 -6.49
N ILE A 40 7.12 -3.73 -5.97
CA ILE A 40 6.05 -2.86 -5.47
C ILE A 40 5.34 -2.18 -6.65
N ARG A 41 4.01 -2.30 -6.73
CA ARG A 41 3.16 -1.60 -7.70
C ARG A 41 2.19 -0.67 -7.00
N LYS A 42 2.14 0.59 -7.43
CA LYS A 42 1.14 1.57 -7.00
C LYS A 42 -0.25 1.20 -7.54
N ASN A 43 -1.22 1.08 -6.64
CA ASN A 43 -2.60 0.75 -6.98
C ASN A 43 -3.41 2.06 -7.16
N LYS A 44 -4.08 2.24 -8.31
CA LYS A 44 -4.82 3.48 -8.60
C LYS A 44 -6.05 3.59 -7.68
N ARG A 45 -6.26 4.78 -7.10
CA ARG A 45 -7.56 5.15 -6.50
C ARG A 45 -8.58 5.30 -7.63
N ILE A 46 -9.76 4.74 -7.45
CA ILE A 46 -10.85 4.79 -8.42
C ILE A 46 -12.13 5.33 -7.76
N VAL A 47 -13.01 5.88 -8.59
CA VAL A 47 -14.35 6.33 -8.19
C VAL A 47 -15.37 5.41 -8.83
N VAL A 48 -16.28 4.86 -8.02
CA VAL A 48 -17.42 4.07 -8.50
C VAL A 48 -18.69 4.81 -8.10
N ARG A 49 -19.47 5.25 -9.09
CA ARG A 49 -20.58 6.21 -8.94
C ARG A 49 -20.10 7.53 -8.30
N TYR A 50 -20.19 7.64 -6.99
CA TYR A 50 -19.80 8.80 -6.18
C TYR A 50 -18.83 8.43 -5.04
N THR A 51 -18.43 7.15 -4.93
CA THR A 51 -17.61 6.64 -3.82
C THR A 51 -16.16 6.45 -4.25
N GLN A 52 -15.22 7.06 -3.53
CA GLN A 52 -13.79 6.81 -3.70
C GLN A 52 -13.36 5.50 -3.03
N GLY A 53 -12.44 4.78 -3.66
CA GLY A 53 -11.92 3.53 -3.13
C GLY A 53 -10.81 2.93 -3.98
N TYR A 54 -10.55 1.65 -3.78
CA TYR A 54 -9.52 0.89 -4.47
C TYR A 54 -10.03 -0.49 -4.88
N SER A 55 -9.42 -1.08 -5.91
CA SER A 55 -9.64 -2.49 -6.26
C SER A 55 -8.61 -3.38 -5.58
N LEU A 56 -9.06 -4.27 -4.68
CA LEU A 56 -8.25 -5.28 -4.00
C LEU A 56 -8.74 -6.66 -4.46
N LYS A 57 -7.82 -7.48 -4.99
CA LYS A 57 -8.12 -8.81 -5.57
C LYS A 57 -9.35 -8.81 -6.52
N GLY A 58 -9.49 -7.76 -7.33
CA GLY A 58 -10.58 -7.61 -8.31
C GLY A 58 -11.89 -7.01 -7.78
N ARG A 59 -12.05 -6.86 -6.46
CA ARG A 59 -13.24 -6.28 -5.84
C ARG A 59 -13.00 -4.83 -5.39
N PHE A 60 -13.97 -3.96 -5.62
CA PHE A 60 -13.94 -2.58 -5.13
C PHE A 60 -14.24 -2.53 -3.62
N TYR A 61 -13.41 -1.78 -2.89
CA TYR A 61 -13.62 -1.41 -1.50
C TYR A 61 -13.53 0.11 -1.37
N SER A 62 -14.53 0.72 -0.72
CA SER A 62 -14.51 2.16 -0.43
C SER A 62 -13.48 2.50 0.64
N LEU A 63 -13.06 3.77 0.71
CA LEU A 63 -12.17 4.24 1.79
C LEU A 63 -12.77 3.97 3.18
N SER A 64 -14.09 4.10 3.34
CA SER A 64 -14.80 3.82 4.59
C SER A 64 -14.80 2.34 4.97
N GLN A 65 -14.76 1.42 3.99
CA GLN A 65 -14.64 -0.02 4.22
C GLN A 65 -13.19 -0.44 4.53
N LEU A 66 -12.20 0.23 3.92
CA LEU A 66 -10.79 -0.06 4.16
C LEU A 66 -10.30 0.47 5.51
N ARG A 67 -10.73 1.67 5.92
CA ARG A 67 -10.29 2.34 7.16
C ARG A 67 -10.34 1.47 8.42
N PRO A 68 -11.42 0.71 8.75
CA PRO A 68 -11.45 -0.16 9.92
C PRO A 68 -10.59 -1.44 9.78
N LEU A 69 -10.09 -1.75 8.58
CA LEU A 69 -9.16 -2.85 8.34
C LEU A 69 -7.69 -2.40 8.40
N LEU A 70 -7.42 -1.10 8.52
CA LEU A 70 -6.08 -0.56 8.62
C LEU A 70 -5.51 -0.80 10.01
N PHE A 71 -4.31 -1.36 10.06
CA PHE A 71 -3.48 -1.41 11.26
C PHE A 71 -2.10 -0.86 10.92
N ARG A 72 -1.43 -0.23 11.90
CA ARG A 72 -0.11 0.34 11.66
C ARG A 72 0.87 -0.82 11.42
N HIS A 73 1.67 -0.72 10.38
CA HIS A 73 2.79 -1.62 10.20
C HIS A 73 3.82 -1.27 11.28
N GLU A 74 3.91 -2.11 12.30
CA GLU A 74 5.05 -2.07 13.21
C GLU A 74 6.22 -2.71 12.45
N PRO A 75 7.27 -1.96 12.09
CA PRO A 75 8.51 -2.59 11.69
C PRO A 75 8.94 -3.41 12.90
N THR A 76 8.95 -4.74 12.77
CA THR A 76 9.41 -5.59 13.86
C THR A 76 10.83 -5.17 14.17
N THR A 77 11.02 -4.52 15.32
CA THR A 77 12.34 -4.13 15.78
C THR A 77 13.14 -5.40 15.86
N ASP A 78 14.10 -5.51 14.95
CA ASP A 78 15.22 -6.44 15.01
C ASP A 78 16.01 -6.06 16.27
N HIS A 79 15.51 -6.52 17.42
CA HIS A 79 16.30 -6.57 18.63
C HIS A 79 17.28 -7.71 18.39
N PRO A 80 18.58 -7.44 18.16
CA PRO A 80 19.56 -8.48 18.34
C PRO A 80 19.40 -8.98 19.78
N ALA A 81 19.03 -10.25 19.92
CA ALA A 81 19.02 -10.89 21.23
C ALA A 81 20.43 -10.72 21.85
N GLY A 82 20.47 -10.38 23.13
CA GLY A 82 21.68 -9.86 23.77
C GLY A 82 22.90 -10.79 23.67
N PHE A 83 24.07 -10.15 23.63
CA PHE A 83 25.35 -10.74 24.04
C PHE A 83 25.42 -10.82 25.57
#